data_AF-A0A510UY75-F1
#
_entry.id   AF-A0A510UY75-F1
#
_cell.length_a   1.000
_cell.length_b   1.000
_cell.length_c   1.000
_cell.angle_alpha   90.00
_cell.angle_beta   90.00
_cell.angle_gamma   90.00
#
_symmetry.space_group_name_H-M   'P 1'
#
loop_
_entity.id
_entity.type
_entity.pdbx_description
1 polymer ?
#
loop_
_entity_poly.entity_id
_entity_poly.type
_entity_poly.pdbx_seq_one_letter_code
_entity_poly.pdbx_strand_id
1 'polypeptide(L)'
;MRATATRDQIVEAALSLVADRGFTATSVDDIASAAGVAKGSVFYNFGSKSGLFEAIITEGVARLTVALRTASDGLHGHAALEALVTELLGQIRAHPDFAKLMIAETFRTGRSWQDSIRLVRDESMGAFAAVVAEAWPDRDPSLTAAALFGATLLAGLEWLVFQPERTLDDVRAAVLATVH
;
A
#
# COMPACT_ATOMS: atom_id res chain seq x y z
N MET A 1 23.23 10.73 -8.55
CA MET A 1 22.77 9.60 -9.38
C MET A 1 23.09 8.22 -8.77
N ARG A 2 24.32 7.90 -8.32
CA ARG A 2 24.61 6.56 -7.74
C ARG A 2 23.90 6.25 -6.41
N ALA A 3 23.78 7.21 -5.50
CA ALA A 3 23.16 6.99 -4.19
C ALA A 3 21.67 6.61 -4.27
N THR A 4 20.91 7.22 -5.19
CA THR A 4 19.49 6.91 -5.41
C THR A 4 19.30 5.48 -5.91
N ALA A 5 20.12 5.03 -6.88
CA ALA A 5 20.04 3.67 -7.40
C ALA A 5 20.33 2.61 -6.31
N THR A 6 21.32 2.84 -5.45
CA THR A 6 21.61 1.97 -4.30
C THR A 6 20.45 1.94 -3.31
N ARG A 7 19.83 3.08 -3.03
CA ARG A 7 18.69 3.18 -2.13
C ARG A 7 17.51 2.35 -2.64
N ASP A 8 17.21 2.45 -3.93
CA ASP A 8 16.09 1.73 -4.56
C ASP A 8 16.33 0.21 -4.56
N GLN A 9 17.56 -0.23 -4.84
CA GLN A 9 17.95 -1.65 -4.73
C GLN A 9 17.73 -2.22 -3.33
N ILE A 10 18.07 -1.45 -2.29
CA ILE A 10 17.87 -1.85 -0.90
C ILE A 10 16.37 -1.96 -0.56
N VAL A 11 15.57 -0.99 -1.02
CA VAL A 11 14.12 -0.98 -0.81
C VAL A 11 13.45 -2.19 -1.48
N GLU A 12 13.80 -2.47 -2.73
CA GLU A 12 13.25 -3.60 -3.49
C GLU A 12 13.59 -4.94 -2.83
N ALA A 13 14.87 -5.15 -2.48
CA ALA A 13 15.31 -6.35 -1.79
C ALA A 13 14.63 -6.54 -0.43
N ALA A 14 14.48 -5.47 0.34
CA ALA A 14 13.83 -5.52 1.64
C ALA A 14 12.33 -5.84 1.55
N LEU A 15 11.63 -5.25 0.57
CA LEU A 15 10.22 -5.52 0.30
C LEU A 15 10.00 -6.99 -0.03
N SER A 16 10.78 -7.53 -0.97
CA SER A 16 10.65 -8.93 -1.40
C SER A 16 10.91 -9.91 -0.24
N LEU A 17 12.00 -9.72 0.51
CA LEU A 17 12.35 -10.60 1.63
C LEU A 17 11.30 -10.56 2.75
N VAL A 18 10.73 -9.39 3.05
CA VAL A 18 9.73 -9.27 4.11
C VAL A 18 8.35 -9.73 3.67
N ALA A 19 7.97 -9.56 2.40
CA ALA A 19 6.74 -10.14 1.89
C ALA A 19 6.78 -11.68 1.96
N ASP A 20 7.96 -12.29 1.81
CA ASP A 20 8.15 -13.74 1.90
C ASP A 20 8.25 -14.24 3.36
N ARG A 21 9.10 -13.62 4.18
CA ARG A 21 9.51 -14.17 5.50
C ARG A 21 9.00 -13.36 6.70
N GLY A 22 8.45 -12.18 6.45
CA GLY A 22 8.08 -11.21 7.47
C GLY A 22 9.26 -10.38 7.99
N PHE A 23 8.92 -9.27 8.67
CA PHE A 23 9.91 -8.30 9.16
C PHE A 23 10.90 -8.96 10.12
N THR A 24 10.42 -9.69 11.13
CA THR A 24 11.29 -10.20 12.22
C THR A 24 12.35 -11.17 11.71
N ALA A 25 12.02 -12.02 10.74
CA ALA A 25 12.91 -13.06 10.21
C ALA A 25 13.95 -12.53 9.19
N THR A 26 13.82 -11.30 8.71
CA THR A 26 14.71 -10.73 7.69
C THR A 26 15.83 -9.91 8.32
N SER A 27 17.10 -10.25 8.12
CA SER A 27 18.22 -9.46 8.68
C SER A 27 18.71 -8.36 7.72
N VAL A 28 19.47 -7.40 8.23
CA VAL A 28 20.14 -6.38 7.39
C VAL A 28 21.18 -7.03 6.46
N ASP A 29 21.78 -8.14 6.88
CA ASP A 29 22.73 -8.90 6.06
C ASP A 29 22.02 -9.57 4.87
N ASP A 30 20.85 -10.15 5.10
CA ASP A 30 20.02 -10.72 4.02
C ASP A 30 19.66 -9.65 2.99
N ILE A 31 19.24 -8.46 3.46
CA ILE A 31 18.87 -7.33 2.62
C ILE A 31 20.07 -6.84 1.80
N ALA A 32 21.22 -6.63 2.45
CA ALA A 32 22.42 -6.17 1.76
C ALA A 32 22.89 -7.16 0.69
N SER A 33 22.88 -8.46 1.02
CA SER A 33 23.21 -9.54 0.10
C SER A 33 22.27 -9.57 -1.11
N ALA A 34 20.95 -9.54 -0.86
CA ALA A 34 19.94 -9.54 -1.92
C ALA A 34 19.99 -8.29 -2.81
N ALA A 35 20.29 -7.12 -2.24
CA ALA A 35 20.45 -5.88 -2.99
C ALA A 35 21.79 -5.77 -3.74
N GLY A 36 22.75 -6.68 -3.49
CA GLY A 36 24.08 -6.63 -4.09
C GLY A 36 24.94 -5.46 -3.58
N VAL A 37 24.75 -5.05 -2.32
CA VAL A 37 25.42 -3.88 -1.71
C VAL A 37 26.14 -4.27 -0.42
N ALA A 38 27.06 -3.41 0.04
CA ALA A 38 27.68 -3.60 1.35
C ALA A 38 26.66 -3.32 2.47
N LYS A 39 26.76 -4.07 3.59
CA LYS A 39 25.95 -3.82 4.80
C LYS A 39 26.00 -2.36 5.27
N GLY A 40 27.18 -1.75 5.19
CA GLY A 40 27.38 -0.33 5.51
C GLY A 40 26.53 0.62 4.66
N SER A 41 26.23 0.26 3.39
CA SER A 41 25.34 1.05 2.52
C SER A 41 23.90 1.06 3.04
N VAL A 42 23.42 -0.03 3.64
CA VAL A 42 22.09 -0.07 4.25
C VAL A 42 22.01 0.87 5.45
N PHE A 43 22.97 0.78 6.36
CA PHE A 43 23.02 1.69 7.52
C PHE A 43 23.24 3.15 7.12
N TYR A 44 24.05 3.41 6.09
CA TYR A 44 24.27 4.77 5.59
C TYR A 44 22.98 5.41 5.06
N ASN A 45 22.16 4.66 4.32
CA ASN A 45 20.93 5.19 3.71
C ASN A 45 19.75 5.28 4.70
N PHE A 46 19.65 4.36 5.66
CA PHE A 46 18.44 4.18 6.47
C PHE A 46 18.66 4.20 7.98
N GLY A 47 19.92 4.22 8.44
CA GLY A 47 20.30 4.26 9.86
C GLY A 47 20.08 2.95 10.61
N SER A 48 18.93 2.29 10.42
CA SER A 48 18.58 1.03 11.06
C SER A 48 17.65 0.19 10.17
N LYS A 49 17.45 -1.09 10.53
CA LYS A 49 16.42 -1.92 9.92
C LYS A 49 15.05 -1.25 10.05
N SER A 50 14.64 -0.86 11.26
CA SER A 50 13.36 -0.18 11.49
C SER A 50 13.19 1.09 10.64
N GLY A 51 14.26 1.89 10.52
CA GLY A 51 14.25 3.10 9.68
C GLY A 51 14.08 2.81 8.19
N LEU A 52 14.64 1.69 7.69
CA LEU A 52 14.38 1.23 6.33
C LEU A 52 12.90 0.89 6.11
N PHE A 53 12.28 0.14 7.03
CA PHE A 53 10.86 -0.22 6.88
C PHE A 53 9.93 0.98 7.03
N GLU A 54 10.25 1.89 7.94
CA GLU A 54 9.52 3.15 8.07
C GLU A 54 9.57 3.95 6.78
N ALA A 55 10.74 4.06 6.15
CA ALA A 55 10.90 4.75 4.86
C ALA A 55 10.11 4.06 3.74
N ILE A 56 10.17 2.72 3.64
CA ILE A 56 9.42 1.93 2.66
C ILE A 56 7.92 2.21 2.77
N ILE A 57 7.39 2.17 4.00
CA ILE A 57 5.95 2.33 4.22
C ILE A 57 5.53 3.78 3.98
N THR A 58 6.25 4.74 4.55
CA THR A 58 5.94 6.17 4.40
C THR A 58 5.93 6.58 2.94
N GLU A 59 6.94 6.18 2.16
CA GLU A 59 7.01 6.50 0.74
C GLU A 59 5.98 5.74 -0.09
N GLY A 60 5.76 4.46 0.22
CA GLY A 60 4.78 3.65 -0.49
C GLY A 60 3.36 4.18 -0.31
N VAL A 61 2.97 4.52 0.93
CA VAL A 61 1.64 5.08 1.18
C VAL A 61 1.54 6.51 0.64
N ALA A 62 2.59 7.33 0.72
CA ALA A 62 2.56 8.67 0.10
C ALA A 62 2.35 8.60 -1.42
N ARG A 63 3.03 7.67 -2.11
CA ARG A 63 2.81 7.42 -3.54
C ARG A 63 1.37 6.96 -3.82
N LEU A 64 0.84 6.04 -3.02
CA LEU A 64 -0.55 5.59 -3.13
C LEU A 64 -1.54 6.75 -2.93
N THR A 65 -1.34 7.59 -1.93
CA THR A 65 -2.19 8.77 -1.68
C THR A 65 -2.24 9.69 -2.89
N VAL A 66 -1.08 9.99 -3.50
CA VAL A 66 -1.01 10.82 -4.71
C VAL A 66 -1.76 10.16 -5.87
N ALA A 67 -1.54 8.87 -6.10
CA ALA A 67 -2.19 8.12 -7.16
C ALA A 67 -3.72 8.14 -7.00
N LEU A 68 -4.23 7.83 -5.80
CA LEU A 68 -5.66 7.84 -5.50
C LEU A 68 -6.29 9.21 -5.71
N ARG A 69 -5.66 10.27 -5.18
CA ARG A 69 -6.16 11.66 -5.36
C ARG A 69 -6.21 12.04 -6.83
N THR A 70 -5.20 11.66 -7.60
CA THR A 70 -5.11 11.93 -9.03
C THR A 70 -6.18 11.18 -9.80
N ALA A 71 -6.43 9.91 -9.46
CA ALA A 71 -7.44 9.09 -10.12
C ALA A 71 -8.87 9.64 -9.94
N SER A 72 -9.18 10.23 -8.78
CA SER A 72 -10.48 10.83 -8.50
C SER A 72 -10.60 12.31 -8.88
N ASP A 73 -9.54 12.95 -9.36
CA ASP A 73 -9.53 14.40 -9.59
C ASP A 73 -10.59 14.83 -10.62
N GLY A 74 -11.40 15.83 -10.25
CA GLY A 74 -12.53 16.30 -11.06
C GLY A 74 -13.69 15.30 -11.25
N LEU A 75 -13.65 14.13 -10.62
CA LEU A 75 -14.72 13.14 -10.64
C LEU A 75 -15.60 13.26 -9.39
N HIS A 76 -16.84 12.79 -9.51
CA HIS A 76 -17.86 12.89 -8.46
C HIS A 76 -18.70 11.62 -8.37
N GLY A 77 -19.33 11.43 -7.21
CA GLY A 77 -20.25 10.31 -6.95
C GLY A 77 -19.68 8.93 -7.34
N HIS A 78 -20.48 8.15 -8.07
CA HIS A 78 -20.11 6.78 -8.46
C HIS A 78 -18.86 6.70 -9.35
N ALA A 79 -18.66 7.68 -10.25
CA ALA A 79 -17.50 7.70 -11.13
C ALA A 79 -16.19 7.88 -10.35
N ALA A 80 -16.19 8.71 -9.31
CA ALA A 80 -15.04 8.88 -8.43
C ALA A 80 -14.75 7.60 -7.62
N LEU A 81 -15.78 6.91 -7.11
CA LEU A 81 -15.60 5.63 -6.42
C LEU A 81 -15.01 4.56 -7.35
N GLU A 82 -15.53 4.47 -8.59
CA GLU A 82 -15.01 3.54 -9.59
C GLU A 82 -13.54 3.82 -9.92
N ALA A 83 -13.16 5.09 -10.06
CA ALA A 83 -11.78 5.49 -10.31
C ALA A 83 -10.85 5.13 -9.14
N LEU A 84 -11.27 5.39 -7.89
CA LEU A 84 -10.48 5.03 -6.70
C LEU A 84 -10.28 3.51 -6.56
N VAL A 85 -11.34 2.72 -6.77
CA VAL A 85 -11.25 1.25 -6.73
C VAL A 85 -10.36 0.74 -7.86
N THR A 86 -10.51 1.28 -9.07
CA THR A 86 -9.65 0.93 -10.22
C THR A 86 -8.18 1.21 -9.93
N GLU A 87 -7.87 2.40 -9.42
CA GLU A 87 -6.50 2.80 -9.12
C GLU A 87 -5.90 1.92 -8.02
N LEU A 88 -6.65 1.67 -6.94
CA LEU A 88 -6.18 0.80 -5.86
C LEU A 88 -5.89 -0.64 -6.34
N LEU A 89 -6.76 -1.22 -7.17
CA LEU A 89 -6.52 -2.53 -7.78
C LEU A 89 -5.28 -2.49 -8.71
N GLY A 90 -5.09 -1.41 -9.45
CA GLY A 90 -3.90 -1.17 -10.27
C GLY A 90 -2.62 -1.15 -9.45
N GLN A 91 -2.61 -0.43 -8.33
CA GLN A 91 -1.48 -0.35 -7.39
C GLN A 91 -1.19 -1.70 -6.73
N ILE A 92 -2.22 -2.46 -6.34
CA ILE A 92 -2.06 -3.81 -5.77
C ILE A 92 -1.41 -4.75 -6.79
N ARG A 93 -1.86 -4.72 -8.05
CA ARG A 93 -1.26 -5.52 -9.13
C ARG A 93 0.18 -5.12 -9.44
N ALA A 94 0.50 -3.82 -9.42
CA ALA A 94 1.84 -3.33 -9.67
C ALA A 94 2.81 -3.62 -8.51
N HIS A 95 2.30 -3.64 -7.27
CA HIS A 95 3.11 -3.74 -6.06
C HIS A 95 2.53 -4.74 -5.03
N PRO A 96 2.38 -6.03 -5.38
CA PRO A 96 1.70 -7.02 -4.53
C PRO A 96 2.41 -7.24 -3.20
N ASP A 97 3.74 -7.19 -3.18
CA ASP A 97 4.53 -7.37 -1.95
C ASP A 97 4.36 -6.20 -0.97
N PHE A 98 4.19 -4.98 -1.49
CA PHE A 98 3.83 -3.83 -0.67
C PHE A 98 2.41 -3.98 -0.11
N ALA A 99 1.44 -4.43 -0.91
CA ALA A 99 0.08 -4.67 -0.44
C ALA A 99 0.03 -5.75 0.67
N LYS A 100 0.79 -6.85 0.52
CA LYS A 100 0.95 -7.88 1.57
C LYS A 100 1.58 -7.32 2.83
N LEU A 101 2.65 -6.53 2.70
CA LEU A 101 3.30 -5.85 3.82
C LEU A 101 2.32 -4.97 4.60
N MET A 102 1.51 -4.18 3.88
CA MET A 102 0.53 -3.29 4.50
C MET A 102 -0.52 -4.07 5.30
N ILE A 103 -1.06 -5.18 4.78
CA ILE A 103 -1.96 -6.05 5.57
C ILE A 103 -1.26 -6.58 6.83
N ALA A 104 -0.04 -7.08 6.68
CA ALA A 104 0.69 -7.73 7.77
C ALA A 104 1.09 -6.77 8.91
N GLU A 105 1.32 -5.49 8.60
CA GLU A 105 1.84 -4.52 9.58
C GLU A 105 0.80 -3.48 10.04
N THR A 106 -0.29 -3.20 9.31
CA THR A 106 -1.27 -2.16 9.68
C THR A 106 -1.89 -2.37 11.07
N PHE A 107 -2.06 -3.63 11.49
CA PHE A 107 -2.71 -3.97 12.77
C PHE A 107 -1.72 -4.32 13.90
N ARG A 108 -0.41 -4.15 13.68
CA ARG A 108 0.63 -4.44 14.70
C ARG A 108 0.92 -3.21 15.55
N THR A 109 0.50 -3.24 16.82
CA THR A 109 0.54 -2.11 17.76
C THR A 109 1.86 -1.93 18.53
N GLY A 110 2.93 -2.61 18.13
CA GLY A 110 4.22 -2.60 18.85
C GLY A 110 5.41 -2.16 18.00
N ARG A 111 5.19 -1.61 16.81
CA ARG A 111 6.25 -1.19 15.90
C ARG A 111 6.65 0.25 16.16
N SER A 112 7.94 0.57 16.06
CA SER A 112 8.44 1.94 16.24
C SER A 112 7.91 2.93 15.19
N TRP A 113 7.40 2.42 14.07
CA TRP A 113 6.87 3.21 12.95
C TRP A 113 5.33 3.21 12.89
N GLN A 114 4.64 2.80 13.96
CA GLN A 114 3.17 2.73 13.98
C GLN A 114 2.52 4.10 13.73
N ASP A 115 3.03 5.16 14.37
CA ASP A 115 2.47 6.50 14.21
C ASP A 115 2.68 7.03 12.78
N SER A 116 3.84 6.74 12.19
CA SER A 116 4.14 7.05 10.79
C SER A 116 3.16 6.33 9.84
N ILE A 117 2.86 5.05 10.08
CA ILE A 117 1.82 4.32 9.32
C ILE A 117 0.47 5.02 9.46
N ARG A 118 0.05 5.34 10.69
CA ARG A 118 -1.27 5.94 10.94
C ARG A 118 -1.45 7.25 10.19
N LEU A 119 -0.45 8.13 10.28
CA LEU A 119 -0.49 9.43 9.63
C LEU A 119 -0.71 9.30 8.12
N VAL A 120 0.14 8.52 7.44
CA VAL A 120 0.06 8.41 5.97
C VAL A 120 -1.15 7.59 5.53
N ARG A 121 -1.56 6.59 6.32
CA ARG A 121 -2.80 5.84 6.09
C ARG A 121 -4.01 6.75 6.14
N ASP A 122 -4.09 7.64 7.13
CA ASP A 122 -5.22 8.56 7.26
C ASP A 122 -5.29 9.52 6.05
N GLU A 123 -4.16 9.92 5.47
CA GLU A 123 -4.15 10.69 4.23
C GLU A 123 -4.71 9.92 3.02
N SER A 124 -4.32 8.64 2.87
CA SER A 124 -4.82 7.77 1.80
C SER A 124 -6.31 7.46 1.97
N MET A 125 -6.78 7.27 3.21
CA MET A 125 -8.20 7.05 3.52
C MET A 125 -9.01 8.32 3.32
N GLY A 126 -8.41 9.49 3.53
CA GLY A 126 -9.04 10.77 3.26
C GLY A 126 -9.53 10.93 1.83
N ALA A 127 -8.84 10.33 0.84
CA ALA A 127 -9.30 10.34 -0.55
C ALA A 127 -10.62 9.58 -0.73
N PHE A 128 -10.73 8.38 -0.17
CA PHE A 128 -11.97 7.60 -0.16
C PHE A 128 -13.07 8.28 0.66
N ALA A 129 -12.75 8.77 1.86
CA ALA A 129 -13.70 9.40 2.76
C ALA A 129 -14.33 10.66 2.15
N ALA A 130 -13.56 11.46 1.40
CA ALA A 130 -14.08 12.63 0.70
C ALA A 130 -15.15 12.25 -0.34
N VAL A 131 -14.87 11.25 -1.18
CA VAL A 131 -15.81 10.78 -2.20
C VAL A 131 -17.03 10.12 -1.57
N VAL A 132 -16.84 9.33 -0.52
CA VAL A 132 -17.93 8.68 0.23
C VAL A 132 -18.85 9.72 0.87
N ALA A 133 -18.31 10.78 1.49
CA ALA A 133 -19.11 11.83 2.13
C ALA A 133 -20.01 12.56 1.11
N GLU A 134 -19.50 12.75 -0.10
CA GLU A 134 -20.26 13.37 -1.20
C GLU A 134 -21.32 12.41 -1.76
N ALA A 135 -20.94 11.16 -2.03
CA ALA A 135 -21.80 10.17 -2.68
C ALA A 135 -22.91 9.62 -1.76
N TRP A 136 -22.62 9.50 -0.46
CA TRP A 136 -23.51 8.92 0.55
C TRP A 136 -23.54 9.75 1.84
N PRO A 137 -24.26 10.89 1.84
CA PRO A 137 -24.29 11.81 2.98
C PRO A 137 -24.79 11.20 4.30
N ASP A 138 -25.60 10.15 4.23
CA ASP A 138 -26.18 9.46 5.39
C ASP A 138 -25.25 8.38 5.99
N ARG A 139 -24.10 8.09 5.37
CA ARG A 139 -23.14 7.08 5.84
C ARG A 139 -22.00 7.73 6.63
N ASP A 140 -21.39 6.99 7.57
CA ASP A 140 -20.12 7.41 8.19
C ASP A 140 -19.01 7.38 7.13
N PRO A 141 -18.41 8.52 6.75
CA PRO A 141 -17.46 8.55 5.65
C PRO A 141 -16.17 7.80 5.93
N SER A 142 -15.71 7.84 7.18
CA SER A 142 -14.44 7.23 7.57
C SER A 142 -14.55 5.71 7.64
N LEU A 143 -15.62 5.21 8.26
CA LEU A 143 -15.85 3.78 8.39
C LEU A 143 -16.19 3.14 7.04
N THR A 144 -17.00 3.82 6.22
CA THR A 144 -17.35 3.33 4.88
C THR A 144 -16.13 3.33 3.95
N ALA A 145 -15.28 4.37 4.01
CA ALA A 145 -14.01 4.39 3.28
C ALA A 145 -13.09 3.24 3.70
N ALA A 146 -12.96 2.97 5.01
CA ALA A 146 -12.17 1.85 5.51
C ALA A 146 -12.71 0.49 5.03
N ALA A 147 -14.04 0.33 5.00
CA ALA A 147 -14.69 -0.89 4.48
C ALA A 147 -14.45 -1.07 2.98
N LEU A 148 -14.63 -0.03 2.17
CA LEU A 148 -14.42 -0.10 0.71
C LEU A 148 -12.94 -0.33 0.37
N PHE A 149 -12.03 0.37 1.04
CA PHE A 149 -10.59 0.15 0.87
C PHE A 149 -10.18 -1.26 1.27
N GLY A 150 -10.67 -1.74 2.42
CA GLY A 150 -10.40 -3.10 2.91
C GLY A 150 -10.93 -4.18 1.96
N ALA A 151 -12.16 -4.03 1.46
CA ALA A 151 -12.75 -4.93 0.47
C ALA A 151 -11.93 -4.94 -0.82
N THR A 152 -11.52 -3.77 -1.32
CA THR A 152 -10.68 -3.66 -2.52
C THR A 152 -9.31 -4.31 -2.33
N LEU A 153 -8.68 -4.07 -1.18
CA LEU A 153 -7.37 -4.64 -0.86
C LEU A 153 -7.40 -6.16 -0.76
N LEU A 154 -8.41 -6.71 -0.07
CA LEU A 154 -8.57 -8.15 0.07
C LEU A 154 -8.92 -8.80 -1.27
N ALA A 155 -9.88 -8.26 -2.01
CA ALA A 155 -10.28 -8.79 -3.32
C ALA A 155 -9.12 -8.71 -4.33
N GLY A 156 -8.33 -7.63 -4.31
CA GLY A 156 -7.16 -7.48 -5.18
C GLY A 156 -6.07 -8.51 -4.88
N LEU A 157 -5.81 -8.81 -3.60
CA LEU A 157 -4.83 -9.85 -3.24
C LEU A 157 -5.36 -11.25 -3.51
N GLU A 158 -6.64 -11.53 -3.23
CA GLU A 158 -7.27 -12.81 -3.54
C GLU A 158 -7.23 -13.08 -5.05
N TRP A 159 -7.53 -12.06 -5.86
CA TRP A 159 -7.43 -12.11 -7.31
C TRP A 159 -6.03 -12.55 -7.77
N LEU A 160 -4.98 -11.87 -7.32
CA LEU A 160 -3.62 -12.16 -7.78
C LEU A 160 -3.12 -13.54 -7.32
N VAL A 161 -3.60 -14.04 -6.18
CA VAL A 161 -3.12 -15.30 -5.59
C VAL A 161 -3.92 -16.50 -6.08
N PHE A 162 -5.24 -16.38 -6.18
CA PHE A 162 -6.15 -17.52 -6.37
C PHE A 162 -6.93 -17.50 -7.68
N GLN A 163 -7.07 -16.34 -8.33
CA GLN A 163 -7.85 -16.20 -9.56
C GLN A 163 -7.14 -15.32 -10.62
N PRO A 164 -5.84 -15.52 -10.91
CA PRO A 164 -5.06 -14.60 -11.74
C PRO A 164 -5.56 -14.49 -13.18
N GLU A 165 -6.42 -15.41 -13.64
CA GLU A 165 -7.08 -15.38 -14.94
C GLU A 165 -8.19 -14.32 -15.06
N ARG A 166 -8.70 -13.81 -13.93
CA ARG A 166 -9.72 -12.74 -13.92
C ARG A 166 -9.13 -11.43 -14.41
N THR A 167 -9.99 -10.60 -14.99
CA THR A 167 -9.61 -9.24 -15.38
C THR A 167 -9.73 -8.28 -14.21
N LEU A 168 -9.05 -7.13 -14.28
CA LEU A 168 -9.22 -6.06 -13.31
C LEU A 168 -10.70 -5.61 -13.25
N ASP A 169 -11.36 -5.55 -14.41
CA ASP A 169 -12.76 -5.13 -14.51
C ASP A 169 -13.70 -6.10 -13.78
N ASP A 170 -13.45 -7.42 -13.85
CA ASP A 170 -14.21 -8.42 -13.09
C ASP A 170 -14.13 -8.16 -11.58
N VAL A 171 -12.91 -7.90 -11.08
CA VAL A 171 -12.66 -7.65 -9.65
C VAL A 171 -13.26 -6.33 -9.21
N ARG A 172 -13.09 -5.27 -10.02
CA ARG A 172 -13.70 -3.95 -9.76
C ARG A 172 -15.21 -4.06 -9.66
N ALA A 173 -15.85 -4.73 -10.62
CA ALA A 173 -17.30 -4.90 -10.63
C ALA A 173 -17.77 -5.65 -9.38
N ALA A 174 -17.06 -6.70 -8.96
CA ALA A 174 -17.38 -7.45 -7.74
C ALA A 174 -17.26 -6.60 -6.48
N VAL A 175 -16.21 -5.77 -6.36
CA VAL A 175 -16.02 -4.85 -5.22
C VAL A 175 -17.13 -3.79 -5.18
N LEU A 176 -17.40 -3.12 -6.30
CA LEU A 176 -18.42 -2.08 -6.37
C LEU A 176 -19.83 -2.64 -6.12
N ALA A 177 -20.08 -3.89 -6.47
CA ALA A 177 -21.35 -4.56 -6.18
C ALA A 177 -21.67 -4.64 -4.68
N THR A 178 -20.65 -4.55 -3.81
CA THR A 178 -20.83 -4.64 -2.34
C THR A 178 -21.28 -3.35 -1.68
N VAL A 179 -21.23 -2.21 -2.39
CA VAL A 179 -21.50 -0.89 -1.82
C VAL A 179 -22.80 -0.22 -2.29
N HIS A 180 -23.58 -0.91 -3.11
CA HIS A 180 -24.92 -0.49 -3.56
C HIS A 180 -25.93 -0.41 -2.41
#